data_AF-A0A7W5F1H9-F1
#
_entry.id   AF-A0A7W5F1H9-F1
#
_cell.length_a   1.000
_cell.length_b   1.000
_cell.length_c   1.000
_cell.angle_alpha   90.00
_cell.angle_beta   90.00
_cell.angle_gamma   90.00
#
_symmetry.space_group_name_H-M   'P 1'
#
loop_
_entity.id
_entity.type
_entity.pdbx_description
1 polymer ?
#
loop_
_entity_poly.entity_id
_entity_poly.type
_entity_poly.pdbx_seq_one_letter_code
_entity_poly.pdbx_strand_id
1 'polypeptide(L)'
;MTVVSLTVALLTPTPAIAFGGEDAYGGAEKNEISASASQSRIKVTQAAGPTGGKQGTVSSTDVNWEPPPCWYEPIFTPEQLKNFSENDGNGDVALRQGWIGSKLWTDHFKDEKDAPNYFGTPRTAKGYKNYNLGKDGYFWRGVSTNVSEVDDTSLCSRLMFWQDAGEIPDDPNAPTPKTLADYAYNKVKVPETEVALKPAAKSTVNLPTWVWLDKGTFQEVKVRADLPGTGLWAETTAKPVALHLEPGTKDAEVFPASGDCQINDDGSIGTPYTKGNADKTPPCGIRYLRATNGTPYQLSASVTWQITWQGSGGTGGNLPDGTFETTQDMNVQEIQSINR
;
A
#
# COMPACT_ATOMS: atom_id res chain seq x y z
N MET A 1 68.62 -11.49 -1.43
CA MET A 1 67.74 -10.46 -2.01
C MET A 1 66.45 -11.15 -2.40
N THR A 2 65.43 -11.00 -1.56
CA THR A 2 64.17 -11.75 -1.65
C THR A 2 63.17 -10.89 -2.41
N VAL A 3 62.67 -11.38 -3.54
CA VAL A 3 61.68 -10.68 -4.37
C VAL A 3 60.28 -11.07 -3.88
N VAL A 4 59.51 -10.07 -3.44
CA VAL A 4 58.11 -10.22 -3.03
C VAL A 4 57.23 -9.93 -4.25
N SER A 5 56.50 -10.94 -4.73
CA SER A 5 55.43 -10.77 -5.72
C SER A 5 54.14 -10.34 -5.02
N LEU A 6 53.61 -9.18 -5.42
CA LEU A 6 52.35 -8.62 -4.95
C LEU A 6 51.24 -9.00 -5.94
N THR A 7 50.35 -9.90 -5.54
CA THR A 7 49.19 -10.31 -6.35
C THR A 7 48.03 -9.36 -6.05
N VAL A 8 47.66 -8.51 -7.01
CA VAL A 8 46.47 -7.64 -6.94
C VAL A 8 45.26 -8.45 -7.39
N ALA A 9 44.33 -8.74 -6.47
CA ALA A 9 43.04 -9.33 -6.79
C ALA A 9 42.07 -8.23 -7.23
N LEU A 10 41.77 -8.17 -8.53
CA LEU A 10 40.71 -7.33 -9.10
C LEU A 10 39.35 -7.97 -8.76
N LEU A 11 38.64 -7.38 -7.80
CA LEU A 11 37.22 -7.64 -7.55
C LEU A 11 36.41 -6.98 -8.68
N THR A 12 35.94 -7.78 -9.62
CA THR A 12 34.92 -7.35 -10.59
C THR A 12 33.57 -7.23 -9.87
N PRO A 13 32.81 -6.12 -10.04
CA PRO A 13 31.45 -6.06 -9.53
C PRO A 13 30.59 -7.08 -10.28
N THR A 14 29.94 -7.97 -9.54
CA THR A 14 28.87 -8.83 -10.04
C THR A 14 27.76 -7.97 -10.66
N PRO A 15 27.30 -8.27 -11.88
CA PRO A 15 26.16 -7.55 -12.44
C PRO A 15 24.93 -7.83 -11.59
N ALA A 16 24.30 -6.75 -11.10
CA ALA A 16 22.96 -6.83 -10.55
C ALA A 16 22.02 -7.27 -11.68
N ILE A 17 21.55 -8.51 -11.62
CA ILE A 17 20.54 -9.01 -12.54
C ILE A 17 19.21 -8.43 -12.07
N ALA A 18 18.73 -7.40 -12.77
CA ALA A 18 17.36 -6.92 -12.65
C ALA A 18 16.43 -7.97 -13.26
N PHE A 19 15.88 -8.85 -12.42
CA PHE A 19 14.77 -9.70 -12.82
C PHE A 19 13.49 -8.86 -12.82
N GLY A 20 12.93 -8.68 -14.01
CA GLY A 20 11.68 -7.96 -14.25
C GLY A 20 10.50 -8.70 -13.61
N GLY A 21 9.82 -8.00 -12.70
CA GLY A 21 8.45 -8.24 -12.31
C GLY A 21 7.77 -6.88 -12.30
N GLU A 22 6.95 -6.61 -13.32
CA GLU A 22 6.11 -5.41 -13.41
C GLU A 22 4.97 -5.52 -12.39
N ASP A 23 5.21 -5.04 -11.18
CA ASP A 23 4.14 -4.68 -10.23
C ASP A 23 4.19 -3.16 -10.00
N ALA A 24 4.15 -2.40 -11.10
CA ALA A 24 3.96 -0.95 -11.06
C ALA A 24 2.46 -0.66 -10.98
N TYR A 25 1.94 -0.51 -9.75
CA TYR A 25 0.59 0.01 -9.53
C TYR A 25 0.61 1.52 -9.72
N GLY A 26 0.33 2.02 -10.94
CA GLY A 26 0.18 3.46 -11.19
C GLY A 26 0.84 3.99 -12.47
N GLY A 27 0.70 3.27 -13.59
CA GLY A 27 1.14 3.76 -14.90
C GLY A 27 0.01 3.73 -15.91
N ALA A 28 -0.87 4.74 -15.91
CA ALA A 28 -1.76 4.95 -17.06
C ALA A 28 -0.95 5.47 -18.26
N GLU A 29 -1.44 5.22 -19.49
CA GLU A 29 -0.76 5.72 -20.69
C GLU A 29 -0.71 7.25 -20.70
N LYS A 30 0.29 7.84 -21.36
CA LYS A 30 0.54 9.30 -21.36
C LYS A 30 -0.70 10.14 -21.68
N ASN A 31 -1.63 9.63 -22.48
CA ASN A 31 -2.86 10.32 -22.87
C ASN A 31 -4.01 10.16 -21.85
N GLU A 32 -4.07 9.05 -21.11
CA GLU A 32 -5.10 8.80 -20.09
C GLU A 32 -4.82 9.58 -18.79
N ILE A 33 -3.54 9.70 -18.40
CA ILE A 33 -3.11 10.51 -17.24
C ILE A 33 -3.46 11.99 -17.45
N SER A 34 -3.32 12.49 -18.69
CA SER A 34 -3.63 13.89 -19.02
C SER A 34 -5.13 14.19 -19.00
N ALA A 35 -5.98 13.22 -19.34
CA ALA A 35 -7.40 13.45 -19.56
C ALA A 35 -8.26 13.27 -18.29
N SER A 36 -7.83 12.46 -17.31
CA SER A 36 -8.64 12.12 -16.14
C SER A 36 -8.03 12.58 -14.82
N ALA A 37 -8.83 13.22 -13.96
CA ALA A 37 -8.49 13.54 -12.58
C ALA A 37 -8.59 12.36 -11.60
N SER A 38 -9.03 11.18 -12.08
CA SER A 38 -9.02 9.95 -11.26
C SER A 38 -7.69 9.18 -11.30
N GLN A 39 -6.76 9.59 -12.16
CA GLN A 39 -5.49 8.90 -12.36
C GLN A 39 -4.36 9.66 -11.68
N SER A 40 -3.70 9.01 -10.72
CA SER A 40 -2.51 9.52 -10.05
C SER A 40 -1.24 9.19 -10.82
N ARG A 41 -0.28 10.12 -10.77
CA ARG A 41 1.09 9.97 -11.25
C ARG A 41 2.06 9.48 -10.17
N ILE A 42 1.58 9.27 -8.94
CA ILE A 42 2.39 8.64 -7.89
C ILE A 42 2.79 7.25 -8.37
N LYS A 43 4.10 7.05 -8.51
CA LYS A 43 4.69 5.77 -8.87
C LYS A 43 4.89 4.96 -7.60
N VAL A 44 4.22 3.82 -7.52
CA VAL A 44 4.39 2.88 -6.42
C VAL A 44 5.26 1.73 -6.85
N THR A 45 6.26 1.41 -6.04
CA THR A 45 7.17 0.28 -6.25
C THR A 45 7.35 -0.47 -4.94
N GLN A 46 7.30 -1.80 -4.97
CA GLN A 46 7.70 -2.60 -3.83
C GLN A 46 9.23 -2.64 -3.78
N ALA A 47 9.82 -1.98 -2.80
CA ALA A 47 11.27 -1.85 -2.64
C ALA A 47 11.90 -3.07 -1.97
N ALA A 48 11.14 -3.78 -1.12
CA ALA A 48 11.58 -5.00 -0.44
C ALA A 48 10.40 -5.89 -0.04
N GLY A 49 10.72 -7.13 0.31
CA GLY A 49 9.76 -8.15 0.74
C GLY A 49 9.41 -9.16 -0.37
N PRO A 50 8.59 -10.16 -0.07
CA PRO A 50 8.23 -11.21 -1.02
C PRO A 50 7.37 -10.65 -2.16
N THR A 51 7.66 -11.03 -3.41
CA THR A 51 6.91 -10.62 -4.61
C THR A 51 6.22 -11.79 -5.33
N GLY A 52 6.42 -13.02 -4.84
CA GLY A 52 5.81 -14.23 -5.40
C GLY A 52 4.74 -14.82 -4.49
N GLY A 53 3.85 -15.63 -5.07
CA GLY A 53 2.74 -16.26 -4.35
C GLY A 53 1.48 -15.40 -4.33
N LYS A 54 0.46 -15.86 -3.60
CA LYS A 54 -0.76 -15.07 -3.39
C LYS A 54 -0.48 -13.98 -2.36
N GLN A 55 -1.01 -12.79 -2.61
CA GLN A 55 -0.86 -11.63 -1.76
C GLN A 55 -2.19 -10.91 -1.62
N GLY A 56 -2.38 -10.24 -0.50
CA GLY A 56 -3.55 -9.40 -0.25
C GLY A 56 -3.17 -8.04 0.32
N THR A 57 -4.07 -7.08 0.16
CA THR A 57 -3.90 -5.73 0.70
C THR A 57 -4.16 -5.75 2.20
N VAL A 58 -3.29 -5.11 2.97
CA VAL A 58 -3.51 -4.92 4.42
C VAL A 58 -4.69 -3.97 4.67
N SER A 59 -5.48 -4.26 5.69
CA SER A 59 -6.55 -3.39 6.19
C SER A 59 -6.09 -2.65 7.43
N SER A 60 -6.41 -1.37 7.58
CA SER A 60 -6.08 -0.62 8.78
C SER A 60 -6.82 -1.16 10.01
N THR A 61 -6.11 -1.26 11.13
CA THR A 61 -6.69 -1.54 12.45
C THR A 61 -7.47 -0.35 13.01
N ASP A 62 -7.15 0.87 12.58
CA ASP A 62 -7.97 2.05 12.83
C ASP A 62 -9.06 2.13 11.76
N VAL A 63 -10.30 1.87 12.17
CA VAL A 63 -11.50 1.90 11.31
C VAL A 63 -11.86 3.30 10.81
N ASN A 64 -11.29 4.36 11.41
CA ASN A 64 -11.48 5.74 10.98
C ASN A 64 -10.32 6.25 10.13
N TRP A 65 -9.30 5.42 9.91
CA TRP A 65 -8.22 5.77 8.99
C TRP A 65 -8.72 5.63 7.56
N GLU A 66 -8.59 6.72 6.81
CA GLU A 66 -8.87 6.77 5.39
C GLU A 66 -7.62 7.25 4.64
N PRO A 67 -7.36 6.72 3.43
CA PRO A 67 -6.35 7.29 2.57
C PRO A 67 -6.69 8.76 2.24
N PRO A 68 -5.71 9.58 1.84
CA PRO A 68 -5.95 10.98 1.52
C PRO A 68 -7.04 11.09 0.43
N PRO A 69 -8.10 11.89 0.65
CA PRO A 69 -9.25 11.93 -0.25
C PRO A 69 -8.87 12.49 -1.63
N CYS A 70 -7.97 13.47 -1.66
CA CYS A 70 -7.42 14.06 -2.88
C CYS A 70 -6.13 14.84 -2.55
N TRP A 71 -5.36 15.16 -3.59
CA TRP A 71 -4.18 16.04 -3.50
C TRP A 71 -3.90 16.68 -4.87
N TYR A 72 -2.96 17.61 -4.93
CA TYR A 72 -2.49 18.20 -6.18
C TYR A 72 -1.28 17.44 -6.76
N GLU A 73 -1.25 17.27 -8.08
CA GLU A 73 -0.10 16.68 -8.79
C GLU A 73 0.32 17.53 -9.99
N PRO A 74 1.61 17.53 -10.38
CA PRO A 74 2.04 18.12 -11.64
C PRO A 74 1.50 17.26 -12.79
N ILE A 75 0.75 17.82 -13.74
CA ILE A 75 0.14 17.07 -14.84
C ILE A 75 0.85 17.35 -16.16
N PHE A 76 1.09 18.62 -16.48
CA PHE A 76 1.65 19.03 -17.77
C PHE A 76 2.87 19.93 -17.64
N THR A 77 3.89 19.69 -18.44
CA THR A 77 4.83 20.74 -18.86
C THR A 77 4.13 21.73 -19.82
N PRO A 78 4.65 22.96 -20.01
CA PRO A 78 4.15 23.89 -21.04
C PRO A 78 3.96 23.26 -22.42
N GLU A 79 4.92 22.47 -22.89
CA GLU A 79 4.89 21.83 -24.21
C GLU A 79 3.81 20.76 -24.29
N GLN A 80 3.65 19.96 -23.24
CA GLN A 80 2.60 18.94 -23.17
C GLN A 80 1.21 19.58 -23.10
N LEU A 81 1.03 20.64 -22.30
CA LEU A 81 -0.25 21.34 -22.21
C LEU A 81 -0.62 21.97 -23.55
N LYS A 82 0.34 22.59 -24.25
CA LYS A 82 0.11 23.13 -25.59
C LYS A 82 -0.34 22.04 -26.55
N ASN A 83 0.38 20.92 -26.60
CA ASN A 83 0.05 19.82 -27.49
C ASN A 83 -1.33 19.23 -27.21
N PHE A 84 -1.66 19.01 -25.93
CA PHE A 84 -2.97 18.52 -25.51
C PHE A 84 -4.08 19.53 -25.85
N SER A 85 -3.89 20.80 -25.52
CA SER A 85 -4.87 21.87 -25.74
C SER A 85 -5.18 22.07 -27.22
N GLU A 86 -4.18 22.01 -28.10
CA GLU A 86 -4.35 22.31 -29.53
C GLU A 86 -4.77 21.10 -30.38
N ASN A 87 -4.55 19.87 -29.91
CA ASN A 87 -4.82 18.66 -30.71
C ASN A 87 -5.89 17.72 -30.14
N ASP A 88 -6.13 17.73 -28.83
CA ASP A 88 -7.13 16.87 -28.17
C ASP A 88 -8.20 17.72 -27.48
N GLY A 89 -7.82 18.43 -26.40
CA GLY A 89 -8.66 19.37 -25.69
C GLY A 89 -9.82 18.76 -24.91
N ASN A 90 -9.84 17.44 -24.71
CA ASN A 90 -10.88 16.76 -23.93
C ASN A 90 -10.32 16.19 -22.64
N GLY A 91 -10.66 16.79 -21.50
CA GLY A 91 -10.21 16.27 -20.21
C GLY A 91 -10.48 17.19 -19.03
N ASP A 92 -10.03 16.75 -17.87
CA ASP A 92 -10.25 17.44 -16.60
C ASP A 92 -9.27 18.60 -16.40
N VAL A 93 -9.81 19.81 -16.25
CA VAL A 93 -9.05 21.02 -15.88
C VAL A 93 -9.03 21.24 -14.35
N ALA A 94 -9.91 20.57 -13.61
CA ALA A 94 -9.90 20.46 -12.14
C ALA A 94 -10.49 19.10 -11.74
N LEU A 95 -10.42 18.71 -10.46
CA LEU A 95 -10.89 17.40 -9.99
C LEU A 95 -12.33 17.04 -10.42
N ARG A 96 -13.21 18.04 -10.49
CA ARG A 96 -14.64 17.89 -10.84
C ARG A 96 -15.08 18.77 -12.01
N GLN A 97 -14.12 19.28 -12.79
CA GLN A 97 -14.41 20.19 -13.89
C GLN A 97 -13.62 19.77 -15.12
N GLY A 98 -14.35 19.35 -16.15
CA GLY A 98 -13.80 19.02 -17.46
C GLY A 98 -14.09 20.09 -18.50
N TRP A 99 -13.20 20.17 -19.50
CA TRP A 99 -13.38 20.95 -20.72
C TRP A 99 -13.34 20.03 -21.94
N ILE A 100 -14.14 20.37 -22.93
CA ILE A 100 -14.30 19.60 -24.17
C ILE A 100 -13.91 20.51 -25.35
N GLY A 101 -13.03 19.98 -26.20
CA GLY A 101 -12.45 20.67 -27.34
C GLY A 101 -11.44 21.77 -26.99
N SER A 102 -10.63 22.14 -27.97
CA SER A 102 -9.47 23.02 -27.79
C SER A 102 -9.78 24.43 -27.31
N LYS A 103 -10.95 24.97 -27.62
CA LYS A 103 -11.22 26.41 -27.49
C LYS A 103 -11.07 26.93 -26.06
N LEU A 104 -11.64 26.23 -25.06
CA LEU A 104 -11.56 26.66 -23.66
C LEU A 104 -10.12 26.58 -23.14
N TRP A 105 -9.38 25.55 -23.55
CA TRP A 105 -7.98 25.39 -23.20
C TRP A 105 -7.10 26.48 -23.82
N THR A 106 -7.27 26.78 -25.11
CA THR A 106 -6.50 27.86 -25.76
C THR A 106 -6.88 29.22 -25.22
N ASP A 107 -8.18 29.49 -25.05
CA ASP A 107 -8.65 30.76 -24.47
C ASP A 107 -7.98 31.00 -23.11
N HIS A 108 -7.96 29.97 -22.24
CA HIS A 108 -7.43 30.12 -20.89
C HIS A 108 -5.90 30.07 -20.81
N PHE A 109 -5.26 29.08 -21.43
CA PHE A 109 -3.82 28.84 -21.24
C PHE A 109 -2.92 29.52 -22.28
N LYS A 110 -3.47 29.98 -23.42
CA LYS A 110 -2.72 30.66 -24.49
C LYS A 110 -3.05 32.14 -24.58
N ASP A 111 -4.34 32.46 -24.60
CA ASP A 111 -4.87 33.78 -24.91
C ASP A 111 -5.19 34.63 -23.66
N GLU A 112 -4.75 34.17 -22.48
CA GLU A 112 -4.83 34.91 -21.22
C GLU A 112 -6.26 35.25 -20.79
N LYS A 113 -7.26 34.45 -21.20
CA LYS A 113 -8.65 34.64 -20.77
C LYS A 113 -8.89 33.97 -19.43
N ASP A 114 -9.51 34.71 -18.53
CA ASP A 114 -9.98 34.16 -17.26
C ASP A 114 -11.03 33.07 -17.49
N ALA A 115 -11.02 32.07 -16.61
CA ALA A 115 -11.95 30.95 -16.68
C ALA A 115 -12.71 30.76 -15.35
N PRO A 116 -13.97 30.31 -15.40
CA PRO A 116 -14.72 29.98 -14.19
C PRO A 116 -14.11 28.75 -13.50
N ASN A 117 -14.01 28.83 -12.17
CA ASN A 117 -13.65 27.72 -11.30
C ASN A 117 -14.89 27.34 -10.48
N TYR A 118 -15.65 26.36 -10.96
CA TYR A 118 -17.01 26.07 -10.48
C TYR A 118 -17.03 25.47 -9.08
N PHE A 119 -15.95 24.82 -8.65
CA PHE A 119 -15.90 24.08 -7.39
C PHE A 119 -14.80 24.58 -6.47
N GLY A 120 -13.71 25.13 -7.00
CA GLY A 120 -12.61 25.64 -6.19
C GLY A 120 -12.66 27.15 -5.89
N THR A 121 -11.65 27.59 -5.15
CA THR A 121 -11.38 29.00 -4.84
C THR A 121 -10.03 29.40 -5.45
N PRO A 122 -9.89 30.61 -6.04
CA PRO A 122 -10.95 31.59 -6.31
C PRO A 122 -11.94 31.11 -7.39
N ARG A 123 -13.16 31.67 -7.41
CA ARG A 123 -14.25 31.33 -8.38
C ARG A 123 -13.93 31.68 -9.84
N THR A 124 -12.88 32.46 -10.05
CA THR A 124 -12.35 32.79 -11.38
C THR A 124 -10.84 32.60 -11.34
N ALA A 125 -10.33 31.75 -12.22
CA ALA A 125 -8.90 31.52 -12.40
C ALA A 125 -8.36 32.48 -13.47
N LYS A 126 -7.21 33.09 -13.19
CA LYS A 126 -6.54 33.97 -14.15
C LYS A 126 -5.97 33.17 -15.32
N GLY A 127 -6.18 33.68 -16.52
CA GLY A 127 -5.62 33.09 -17.73
C GLY A 127 -4.10 33.13 -17.75
N TYR A 128 -3.52 32.26 -18.56
CA TYR A 128 -2.09 32.22 -18.84
C TYR A 128 -1.82 32.63 -20.28
N LYS A 129 -0.63 33.18 -20.48
CA LYS A 129 -0.15 33.56 -21.80
C LYS A 129 0.77 32.47 -22.35
N ASN A 130 0.48 32.03 -23.57
CA ASN A 130 1.34 31.12 -24.33
C ASN A 130 1.80 29.86 -23.55
N TYR A 131 0.91 29.28 -22.75
CA TYR A 131 1.14 28.07 -21.94
C TYR A 131 2.34 28.16 -20.98
N ASN A 132 2.83 29.36 -20.65
CA ASN A 132 4.11 29.53 -19.94
C ASN A 132 5.31 28.86 -20.66
N LEU A 133 5.28 28.74 -22.00
CA LEU A 133 6.40 28.18 -22.77
C LEU A 133 7.73 28.89 -22.46
N GLY A 134 8.79 28.09 -22.31
CA GLY A 134 10.12 28.58 -21.96
C GLY A 134 10.34 28.86 -20.47
N LYS A 135 9.34 28.60 -19.62
CA LYS A 135 9.50 28.57 -18.16
C LYS A 135 9.66 27.12 -17.67
N ASP A 136 10.50 26.94 -16.65
CA ASP A 136 10.66 25.65 -15.99
C ASP A 136 9.63 25.48 -14.88
N GLY A 137 8.73 24.52 -15.05
CA GLY A 137 7.68 24.21 -14.10
C GLY A 137 6.60 23.31 -14.69
N TYR A 138 5.52 23.17 -13.94
CA TYR A 138 4.40 22.32 -14.31
C TYR A 138 3.07 23.01 -14.06
N PHE A 139 2.07 22.63 -14.84
CA PHE A 139 0.67 22.86 -14.50
C PHE A 139 0.17 21.71 -13.62
N TRP A 140 -0.34 22.08 -12.45
CA TRP A 140 -0.84 21.19 -11.42
C TRP A 140 -2.36 21.13 -11.42
N ARG A 141 -2.91 19.98 -11.05
CA ARG A 141 -4.36 19.77 -10.91
C ARG A 141 -4.63 18.82 -9.74
N GLY A 142 -5.80 18.96 -9.13
CA GLY A 142 -6.29 17.98 -8.16
C GLY A 142 -6.46 16.59 -8.80
N VAL A 143 -6.17 15.57 -8.01
CA VAL A 143 -6.35 14.15 -8.31
C VAL A 143 -7.00 13.47 -7.10
N SER A 144 -7.85 12.48 -7.36
CA SER A 144 -8.41 11.59 -6.34
C SER A 144 -8.55 10.18 -6.90
N THR A 145 -8.17 9.15 -6.16
CA THR A 145 -8.41 7.76 -6.58
C THR A 145 -9.88 7.38 -6.55
N ASN A 146 -10.70 8.09 -5.77
CA ASN A 146 -12.14 7.91 -5.75
C ASN A 146 -12.84 9.24 -5.50
N VAL A 147 -13.13 9.95 -6.60
CA VAL A 147 -13.78 11.26 -6.55
C VAL A 147 -15.20 11.21 -5.96
N SER A 148 -15.83 10.03 -5.87
CA SER A 148 -17.15 9.87 -5.26
C SER A 148 -17.09 9.84 -3.73
N GLU A 149 -15.93 9.55 -3.14
CA GLU A 149 -15.71 9.51 -1.68
C GLU A 149 -15.30 10.89 -1.11
N VAL A 150 -15.06 11.89 -1.96
CA VAL A 150 -14.68 13.24 -1.51
C VAL A 150 -15.95 14.09 -1.34
N ASP A 151 -16.55 14.04 -0.15
CA ASP A 151 -17.81 14.73 0.15
C ASP A 151 -17.75 16.25 -0.05
N ASP A 152 -16.67 16.90 0.41
CA ASP A 152 -16.47 18.33 0.17
C ASP A 152 -16.01 18.58 -1.27
N THR A 153 -16.96 19.01 -2.09
CA THR A 153 -16.74 19.30 -3.52
C THR A 153 -15.67 20.38 -3.78
N SER A 154 -15.32 21.20 -2.78
CA SER A 154 -14.31 22.24 -2.92
C SER A 154 -12.87 21.75 -2.76
N LEU A 155 -12.67 20.59 -2.14
CA LEU A 155 -11.35 19.99 -1.93
C LEU A 155 -10.68 19.63 -3.26
N CYS A 156 -9.41 20.02 -3.39
CA CYS A 156 -8.59 19.84 -4.57
C CYS A 156 -9.21 20.35 -5.89
N SER A 157 -10.23 21.20 -5.81
CA SER A 157 -11.01 21.67 -6.97
C SER A 157 -10.50 22.98 -7.56
N ARG A 158 -9.36 23.52 -7.10
CA ARG A 158 -8.67 24.62 -7.80
C ARG A 158 -8.45 24.26 -9.27
N LEU A 159 -8.88 25.16 -10.15
CA LEU A 159 -8.63 25.04 -11.58
C LEU A 159 -7.11 24.98 -11.84
N MET A 160 -6.70 24.13 -12.78
CA MET A 160 -5.32 23.83 -13.09
C MET A 160 -4.45 25.09 -13.12
N PHE A 161 -3.33 25.04 -12.40
CA PHE A 161 -2.52 26.21 -12.11
C PHE A 161 -1.03 25.95 -12.23
N TRP A 162 -0.26 27.00 -12.47
CA TRP A 162 1.20 26.92 -12.62
C TRP A 162 1.92 26.83 -11.26
N GLN A 163 2.98 26.02 -11.19
CA GLN A 163 4.06 26.13 -10.21
C GLN A 163 5.42 25.97 -10.87
N ASP A 164 6.40 26.71 -10.35
CA ASP A 164 7.79 26.64 -10.80
C ASP A 164 8.44 25.30 -10.45
N ALA A 165 9.44 24.89 -11.23
CA ALA A 165 10.09 23.60 -11.06
C ALA A 165 10.77 23.47 -9.67
N GLY A 166 10.54 22.33 -9.02
CA GLY A 166 11.08 22.06 -7.67
C GLY A 166 10.28 22.70 -6.54
N GLU A 167 9.21 23.43 -6.84
CA GLU A 167 8.31 24.00 -5.84
C GLU A 167 7.04 23.15 -5.68
N ILE A 168 6.56 23.08 -4.44
CA ILE A 168 5.26 22.50 -4.09
C ILE A 168 4.26 23.65 -3.99
N PRO A 169 3.00 23.48 -4.47
CA PRO A 169 1.96 24.48 -4.29
C PRO A 169 1.81 24.94 -2.83
N ASP A 170 1.67 26.25 -2.62
CA ASP A 170 1.17 26.79 -1.35
C ASP A 170 -0.36 26.62 -1.31
N ASP A 171 -0.79 25.40 -0.94
CA ASP A 171 -2.19 25.01 -0.82
C ASP A 171 -2.33 24.03 0.37
N PRO A 172 -3.40 24.11 1.18
CA PRO A 172 -3.65 23.15 2.26
C PRO A 172 -3.71 21.68 1.79
N ASN A 173 -4.06 21.44 0.52
CA ASN A 173 -4.14 20.10 -0.09
C ASN A 173 -2.93 19.78 -0.97
N ALA A 174 -1.85 20.55 -0.86
CA ALA A 174 -0.60 20.22 -1.53
C ALA A 174 -0.07 18.87 -1.05
N PRO A 175 0.51 18.05 -1.94
CA PRO A 175 1.00 16.74 -1.55
C PRO A 175 2.17 16.91 -0.57
N THR A 176 2.15 16.08 0.47
CA THR A 176 3.24 15.98 1.44
C THR A 176 3.89 14.60 1.37
N PRO A 177 5.08 14.39 1.94
CA PRO A 177 5.61 13.04 2.12
C PRO A 177 4.64 12.12 2.85
N LYS A 178 3.87 12.65 3.82
CA LYS A 178 2.83 11.88 4.50
C LYS A 178 1.70 11.46 3.56
N THR A 179 1.25 12.34 2.67
CA THR A 179 0.26 12.01 1.62
C THR A 179 0.73 10.81 0.78
N LEU A 180 2.00 10.80 0.39
CA LEU A 180 2.60 9.69 -0.35
C LEU A 180 2.72 8.42 0.51
N ALA A 181 3.02 8.55 1.81
CA ALA A 181 3.08 7.42 2.73
C ALA A 181 1.72 6.76 2.94
N ASP A 182 0.67 7.57 3.13
CA ASP A 182 -0.71 7.11 3.25
C ASP A 182 -1.17 6.44 1.95
N TYR A 183 -0.82 7.02 0.80
CA TYR A 183 -1.07 6.43 -0.52
C TYR A 183 -0.35 5.08 -0.68
N ALA A 184 0.93 5.00 -0.31
CA ALA A 184 1.71 3.77 -0.34
C ALA A 184 1.14 2.71 0.59
N TYR A 185 0.69 3.10 1.80
CA TYR A 185 0.09 2.19 2.77
C TYR A 185 -1.15 1.49 2.20
N ASN A 186 -2.04 2.24 1.52
CA ASN A 186 -3.20 1.68 0.84
C ASN A 186 -2.85 0.74 -0.35
N LYS A 187 -1.58 0.69 -0.76
CA LYS A 187 -1.06 -0.19 -1.81
C LYS A 187 -0.16 -1.29 -1.27
N VAL A 188 0.07 -1.37 0.05
CA VAL A 188 0.85 -2.44 0.66
C VAL A 188 0.14 -3.76 0.47
N LYS A 189 0.84 -4.68 -0.20
CA LYS A 189 0.43 -6.07 -0.32
C LYS A 189 1.35 -6.95 0.51
N VAL A 190 0.75 -7.82 1.31
CA VAL A 190 1.47 -8.80 2.13
C VAL A 190 1.13 -10.21 1.63
N PRO A 191 2.03 -11.19 1.82
CA PRO A 191 1.73 -12.59 1.52
C PRO A 191 0.46 -13.06 2.23
N GLU A 192 -0.32 -13.93 1.58
CA GLU A 192 -1.46 -14.55 2.26
C GLU A 192 -1.00 -15.33 3.50
N THR A 193 -1.76 -15.21 4.58
CA THR A 193 -1.46 -15.88 5.84
C THR A 193 -1.82 -17.37 5.76
N GLU A 194 -0.94 -18.24 5.28
CA GLU A 194 -1.13 -19.69 5.47
C GLU A 194 -0.47 -20.13 6.79
N VAL A 195 -1.29 -20.45 7.80
CA VAL A 195 -0.80 -20.98 9.07
C VAL A 195 -0.46 -22.47 8.95
N ALA A 196 0.71 -22.85 9.44
CA ALA A 196 1.06 -24.25 9.57
C ALA A 196 0.44 -24.83 10.85
N LEU A 197 -0.27 -25.95 10.71
CA LEU A 197 -1.00 -26.59 11.80
C LEU A 197 -0.54 -28.02 12.09
N LYS A 198 -0.57 -28.38 13.37
CA LYS A 198 -0.47 -29.78 13.80
C LYS A 198 -1.46 -30.12 14.93
N PRO A 199 -2.35 -31.11 14.74
CA PRO A 199 -2.66 -31.84 13.50
C PRO A 199 -3.20 -30.91 12.40
N ALA A 200 -2.98 -31.27 11.13
CA ALA A 200 -3.38 -30.45 9.99
C ALA A 200 -4.90 -30.53 9.76
N ALA A 201 -5.60 -29.41 9.97
CA ALA A 201 -7.04 -29.20 9.72
C ALA A 201 -8.01 -30.26 10.29
N LYS A 202 -7.52 -31.13 11.20
CA LYS A 202 -8.28 -32.22 11.82
C LYS A 202 -7.88 -32.37 13.28
N SER A 203 -8.47 -31.52 14.11
CA SER A 203 -8.22 -31.49 15.55
C SER A 203 -9.06 -32.54 16.27
N THR A 204 -8.65 -32.88 17.49
CA THR A 204 -9.40 -33.76 18.38
C THR A 204 -9.79 -32.99 19.63
N VAL A 205 -11.02 -33.22 20.10
CA VAL A 205 -11.54 -32.58 21.33
C VAL A 205 -10.55 -32.77 22.48
N ASN A 206 -10.29 -31.69 23.23
CA ASN A 206 -9.35 -31.61 24.35
C ASN A 206 -7.85 -31.80 24.00
N LEU A 207 -7.49 -31.96 22.73
CA LEU A 207 -6.08 -31.99 22.30
C LEU A 207 -5.66 -30.67 21.65
N PRO A 208 -4.50 -30.11 22.02
CA PRO A 208 -4.02 -28.86 21.45
C PRO A 208 -3.62 -29.04 19.98
N THR A 209 -4.00 -28.07 19.17
CA THR A 209 -3.54 -27.88 17.80
C THR A 209 -2.48 -26.79 17.82
N TRP A 210 -1.26 -27.16 17.45
CA TRP A 210 -0.12 -26.26 17.36
C TRP A 210 -0.23 -25.44 16.09
N VAL A 211 0.05 -24.15 16.20
CA VAL A 211 0.00 -23.18 15.11
C VAL A 211 1.36 -22.47 15.03
N TRP A 212 1.90 -22.29 13.83
CA TRP A 212 3.09 -21.47 13.62
C TRP A 212 3.10 -20.89 12.20
N LEU A 213 3.90 -19.85 12.00
CA LEU A 213 4.18 -19.31 10.68
C LEU A 213 5.62 -19.61 10.27
N ASP A 214 5.81 -19.93 9.00
CA ASP A 214 7.15 -20.12 8.45
C ASP A 214 7.85 -18.76 8.35
N LYS A 215 9.01 -18.67 9.02
CA LYS A 215 9.86 -17.47 9.10
C LYS A 215 10.25 -16.89 7.73
N GLY A 216 10.28 -17.70 6.68
CA GLY A 216 10.61 -17.26 5.32
C GLY A 216 9.47 -16.50 4.63
N THR A 217 8.23 -16.68 5.07
CA THR A 217 7.03 -16.18 4.39
C THR A 217 6.67 -14.77 4.85
N PHE A 218 6.78 -14.49 6.14
CA PHE A 218 6.35 -13.21 6.74
C PHE A 218 7.55 -12.31 6.99
N GLN A 219 8.07 -11.76 5.90
CA GLN A 219 9.15 -10.76 5.93
C GLN A 219 8.57 -9.36 5.85
N GLU A 220 9.35 -8.39 6.31
CA GLU A 220 9.06 -6.98 6.12
C GLU A 220 8.83 -6.65 4.64
N VAL A 221 7.76 -5.90 4.37
CA VAL A 221 7.44 -5.37 3.04
C VAL A 221 7.69 -3.87 3.05
N LYS A 222 8.44 -3.39 2.06
CA LYS A 222 8.68 -1.95 1.86
C LYS A 222 8.06 -1.51 0.55
N VAL A 223 7.26 -0.44 0.61
CA VAL A 223 6.60 0.15 -0.54
C VAL A 223 7.03 1.61 -0.64
N ARG A 224 7.60 1.98 -1.79
CA ARG A 224 8.03 3.34 -2.09
C ARG A 224 7.03 4.00 -3.04
N ALA A 225 6.52 5.15 -2.62
CA ALA A 225 5.77 6.09 -3.44
C ALA A 225 6.67 7.28 -3.83
N ASP A 226 6.67 7.64 -5.12
CA ASP A 226 7.39 8.77 -5.67
C ASP A 226 6.45 9.62 -6.53
N LEU A 227 6.43 10.94 -6.31
CA LEU A 227 5.67 11.87 -7.15
C LEU A 227 6.62 12.55 -8.14
N PRO A 228 6.60 12.17 -9.43
CA PRO A 228 7.58 12.64 -10.40
C PRO A 228 7.56 14.16 -10.57
N GLY A 229 8.75 14.78 -10.67
CA GLY A 229 8.90 16.22 -10.90
C GLY A 229 8.82 17.09 -9.65
N THR A 230 8.67 16.49 -8.47
CA THR A 230 8.50 17.22 -7.20
C THR A 230 9.61 16.95 -6.17
N GLY A 231 10.35 15.84 -6.32
CA GLY A 231 11.29 15.36 -5.32
C GLY A 231 10.63 14.77 -4.06
N LEU A 232 9.30 14.74 -4.01
CA LEU A 232 8.55 14.10 -2.93
C LEU A 232 8.59 12.58 -3.10
N TRP A 233 8.95 11.92 -2.00
CA TRP A 233 8.87 10.48 -1.89
C TRP A 233 8.53 10.08 -0.46
N ALA A 234 7.95 8.88 -0.33
CA ALA A 234 7.80 8.19 0.94
C ALA A 234 8.07 6.70 0.76
N GLU A 235 8.63 6.08 1.79
CA GLU A 235 8.81 4.64 1.90
C GLU A 235 8.05 4.16 3.13
N THR A 236 6.98 3.40 2.90
CA THR A 236 6.16 2.77 3.92
C THR A 236 6.64 1.34 4.13
N THR A 237 6.86 0.99 5.40
CA THR A 237 7.36 -0.30 5.85
C THR A 237 6.28 -1.00 6.66
N ALA A 238 5.88 -2.19 6.23
CA ALA A 238 4.99 -3.09 6.96
C ALA A 238 5.80 -4.23 7.56
N LYS A 239 5.88 -4.27 8.90
CA LYS A 239 6.63 -5.27 9.65
C LYS A 239 5.66 -6.18 10.42
N PRO A 240 5.71 -7.50 10.26
CA PRO A 240 4.83 -8.40 11.02
C PRO A 240 5.24 -8.39 12.50
N VAL A 241 4.25 -8.31 13.40
CA VAL A 241 4.49 -8.23 14.85
C VAL A 241 3.74 -9.28 15.66
N ALA A 242 2.56 -9.71 15.21
CA ALA A 242 1.77 -10.71 15.91
C ALA A 242 0.86 -11.48 14.94
N LEU A 243 0.50 -12.71 15.32
CA LEU A 243 -0.60 -13.48 14.73
C LEU A 243 -1.72 -13.59 15.76
N HIS A 244 -2.90 -13.11 15.41
CA HIS A 244 -4.13 -13.32 16.18
C HIS A 244 -4.87 -14.57 15.67
N LEU A 245 -5.34 -15.40 16.59
CA LEU A 245 -6.09 -16.62 16.29
C LEU A 245 -7.50 -16.56 16.85
N GLU A 246 -8.49 -16.67 15.95
CA GLU A 246 -9.89 -16.84 16.34
C GLU A 246 -10.38 -18.26 15.97
N PRO A 247 -10.72 -19.12 16.95
CA PRO A 247 -11.08 -20.52 16.68
C PRO A 247 -12.35 -20.75 15.85
N GLY A 248 -13.17 -19.71 15.62
CA GLY A 248 -14.49 -19.83 14.98
C GLY A 248 -15.58 -20.41 15.87
N THR A 249 -15.32 -20.55 17.18
CA THR A 249 -16.28 -21.03 18.17
C THR A 249 -15.89 -20.56 19.57
N LYS A 250 -16.89 -20.38 20.43
CA LYS A 250 -16.70 -20.15 21.87
C LYS A 250 -16.29 -21.42 22.63
N ASP A 251 -16.51 -22.59 22.04
CA ASP A 251 -16.17 -23.88 22.64
C ASP A 251 -14.72 -24.26 22.31
N ALA A 252 -13.79 -23.33 22.54
CA ALA A 252 -12.36 -23.50 22.31
C ALA A 252 -11.56 -22.62 23.28
N GLU A 253 -10.34 -23.07 23.58
CA GLU A 253 -9.33 -22.28 24.26
C GLU A 253 -8.22 -21.92 23.27
N VAL A 254 -7.65 -20.73 23.41
CA VAL A 254 -6.50 -20.26 22.62
C VAL A 254 -5.25 -20.20 23.48
N PHE A 255 -4.10 -20.39 22.83
CA PHE A 255 -2.77 -20.31 23.44
C PHE A 255 -1.92 -19.35 22.62
N PRO A 256 -1.39 -18.26 23.23
CA PRO A 256 -1.68 -17.81 24.58
C PRO A 256 -3.16 -17.43 24.77
N ALA A 257 -3.61 -17.24 26.01
CA ALA A 257 -5.01 -16.95 26.31
C ALA A 257 -5.55 -15.65 25.66
N SER A 258 -4.66 -14.76 25.20
CA SER A 258 -5.03 -13.58 24.41
C SER A 258 -5.40 -13.91 22.96
N GLY A 259 -4.99 -15.05 22.43
CA GLY A 259 -5.04 -15.36 21.00
C GLY A 259 -3.90 -14.73 20.19
N ASP A 260 -3.14 -13.81 20.78
CA ASP A 260 -2.04 -13.10 20.14
C ASP A 260 -0.69 -13.80 20.33
N CYS A 261 -0.26 -14.49 19.28
CA CYS A 261 1.06 -15.08 19.18
C CYS A 261 2.06 -14.03 18.69
N GLN A 262 2.88 -13.50 19.60
CA GLN A 262 3.92 -12.52 19.27
C GLN A 262 4.99 -13.12 18.36
N ILE A 263 5.60 -12.25 17.54
CA ILE A 263 6.80 -12.62 16.78
C ILE A 263 7.98 -12.86 17.74
N ASN A 264 8.66 -13.99 17.55
CA ASN A 264 9.86 -14.34 18.28
C ASN A 264 11.04 -13.46 17.82
N ASP A 265 12.11 -13.39 18.63
CA ASP A 265 13.33 -12.63 18.29
C ASP A 265 13.97 -13.06 16.96
N ASP A 266 13.75 -14.31 16.57
CA ASP A 266 14.24 -14.85 15.31
C ASP A 266 13.32 -14.52 14.11
N GLY A 267 12.20 -13.83 14.29
CA GLY A 267 11.25 -13.48 13.23
C GLY A 267 10.21 -14.58 12.91
N SER A 268 10.21 -15.70 13.64
CA SER A 268 9.15 -16.72 13.52
C SER A 268 7.95 -16.36 14.42
N ILE A 269 6.77 -16.90 14.11
CA ILE A 269 5.62 -16.86 15.03
C ILE A 269 5.26 -18.28 15.44
N GLY A 270 5.09 -18.49 16.75
CA GLY A 270 4.84 -19.82 17.32
C GLY A 270 6.09 -20.70 17.33
N THR A 271 5.89 -22.02 17.31
CA THR A 271 7.00 -22.99 17.22
C THR A 271 6.54 -24.24 16.48
N PRO A 272 7.27 -24.70 15.44
CA PRO A 272 6.94 -25.94 14.75
C PRO A 272 6.81 -27.14 15.70
N TYR A 273 5.73 -27.91 15.53
CA TYR A 273 5.51 -29.10 16.36
C TYR A 273 6.57 -30.17 16.12
N THR A 274 7.23 -30.61 17.19
CA THR A 274 8.13 -31.78 17.18
C THR A 274 7.50 -32.97 17.90
N LYS A 275 7.69 -34.19 17.36
CA LYS A 275 7.25 -35.43 18.02
C LYS A 275 7.81 -35.48 19.45
N GLY A 276 6.94 -35.82 20.41
CA GLY A 276 7.25 -35.80 21.85
C GLY A 276 6.71 -34.57 22.60
N ASN A 277 6.14 -33.59 21.91
CA ASN A 277 5.49 -32.43 22.53
C ASN A 277 3.97 -32.57 22.66
N ALA A 278 3.41 -33.77 22.50
CA ALA A 278 1.96 -34.00 22.53
C ALA A 278 1.31 -33.53 23.85
N ASP A 279 2.02 -33.68 24.97
CA ASP A 279 1.54 -33.31 26.31
C ASP A 279 1.89 -31.87 26.69
N LYS A 280 2.53 -31.11 25.80
CA LYS A 280 2.93 -29.71 26.06
C LYS A 280 1.89 -28.75 25.53
N THR A 281 1.74 -27.62 26.24
CA THR A 281 0.98 -26.47 25.76
C THR A 281 1.75 -25.81 24.60
N PRO A 282 1.11 -25.59 23.44
CA PRO A 282 1.74 -24.88 22.35
C PRO A 282 1.98 -23.41 22.73
N PRO A 283 3.09 -22.78 22.30
CA PRO A 283 3.29 -21.35 22.48
C PRO A 283 2.29 -20.53 21.65
N CYS A 284 1.82 -21.09 20.54
CA CYS A 284 0.76 -20.57 19.70
C CYS A 284 -0.14 -21.73 19.26
N GLY A 285 -1.43 -21.70 19.56
CA GLY A 285 -2.31 -22.83 19.27
C GLY A 285 -3.73 -22.71 19.79
N ILE A 286 -4.52 -23.76 19.55
CA ILE A 286 -5.95 -23.81 19.87
C ILE A 286 -6.32 -25.19 20.41
N ARG A 287 -7.18 -25.26 21.41
CA ARG A 287 -7.79 -26.50 21.90
C ARG A 287 -9.31 -26.40 21.81
N TYR A 288 -9.90 -27.16 20.91
CA TYR A 288 -11.35 -27.26 20.79
C TYR A 288 -11.94 -28.15 21.89
N LEU A 289 -13.03 -27.69 22.49
CA LEU A 289 -13.74 -28.36 23.58
C LEU A 289 -14.99 -29.11 23.09
N ARG A 290 -15.33 -28.96 21.81
CA ARG A 290 -16.49 -29.60 21.17
C ARG A 290 -16.16 -30.06 19.76
N ALA A 291 -16.71 -31.21 19.37
CA ALA A 291 -16.60 -31.72 18.01
C ALA A 291 -17.51 -30.95 17.04
N THR A 292 -17.09 -30.87 15.78
CA THR A 292 -17.91 -30.33 14.69
C THR A 292 -19.04 -31.28 14.33
N ASN A 293 -20.22 -30.75 14.01
CA ASN A 293 -21.40 -31.53 13.65
C ASN A 293 -21.81 -31.28 12.18
N GLY A 294 -21.02 -31.78 11.23
CA GLY A 294 -21.27 -31.64 9.79
C GLY A 294 -20.77 -30.33 9.17
N THR A 295 -20.59 -29.28 9.96
CA THR A 295 -19.98 -28.01 9.52
C THR A 295 -18.65 -27.77 10.27
N PRO A 296 -17.52 -27.54 9.54
CA PRO A 296 -16.24 -27.18 10.16
C PRO A 296 -16.32 -25.85 10.93
N TYR A 297 -15.46 -25.68 11.94
CA TYR A 297 -15.22 -24.35 12.51
C TYR A 297 -14.38 -23.51 11.55
N GLN A 298 -14.63 -22.21 11.51
CA GLN A 298 -13.87 -21.26 10.70
C GLN A 298 -12.74 -20.67 11.55
N LEU A 299 -11.54 -21.24 11.43
CA LEU A 299 -10.37 -20.69 12.11
C LEU A 299 -9.87 -19.48 11.32
N SER A 300 -9.98 -18.29 11.91
CA SER A 300 -9.36 -17.07 11.37
C SER A 300 -7.96 -16.86 11.96
N ALA A 301 -7.03 -16.52 11.08
CA ALA A 301 -5.63 -16.24 11.36
C ALA A 301 -5.29 -14.85 10.80
N SER A 302 -5.10 -13.88 11.68
CA SER A 302 -4.87 -12.48 11.30
C SER A 302 -3.48 -12.03 11.70
N VAL A 303 -2.65 -11.64 10.73
CA VAL A 303 -1.31 -11.11 11.03
C VAL A 303 -1.42 -9.60 11.18
N THR A 304 -0.97 -9.08 12.33
CA THR A 304 -0.80 -7.66 12.57
C THR A 304 0.56 -7.20 12.05
N TRP A 305 0.54 -6.12 11.28
CA TRP A 305 1.67 -5.48 10.65
C TRP A 305 1.83 -4.08 11.23
N GLN A 306 2.93 -3.84 11.93
CA GLN A 306 3.31 -2.50 12.34
C GLN A 306 3.70 -1.68 11.10
N ILE A 307 3.07 -0.52 10.93
CA ILE A 307 3.29 0.34 9.77
C ILE A 307 4.07 1.58 10.18
N THR A 308 5.25 1.72 9.58
CA THR A 308 6.11 2.89 9.75
C THR A 308 6.45 3.49 8.40
N TRP A 309 6.82 4.76 8.36
CA TRP A 309 7.23 5.39 7.10
C TRP A 309 8.32 6.44 7.32
N GLN A 310 9.07 6.68 6.25
CA GLN A 310 10.03 7.77 6.13
C GLN A 310 9.86 8.44 4.77
N GLY A 311 10.22 9.71 4.64
CA GLY A 311 10.04 10.45 3.40
C GLY A 311 11.07 11.55 3.17
N SER A 312 10.92 12.22 2.03
CA SER A 312 11.74 13.38 1.67
C SER A 312 11.73 14.44 2.78
N GLY A 313 12.83 15.18 2.91
CA GLY A 313 13.00 16.19 3.96
C GLY A 313 13.25 15.64 5.36
N GLY A 314 13.52 14.32 5.51
CA GLY A 314 13.74 13.69 6.81
C GLY A 314 12.46 13.51 7.64
N THR A 315 11.31 13.55 6.96
CA THR A 315 9.99 13.31 7.59
C THR A 315 9.76 11.81 7.78
N GLY A 316 8.88 11.46 8.71
CA GLY A 316 8.53 10.06 8.98
C GLY A 316 7.66 9.93 10.21
N GLY A 317 7.28 8.70 10.51
CA GLY A 317 6.47 8.38 11.68
C GLY A 317 5.81 7.02 11.57
N ASN A 318 4.77 6.82 12.37
CA ASN A 318 3.94 5.63 12.35
C ASN A 318 2.63 5.92 11.63
N LEU A 319 2.07 4.89 11.01
CA LEU A 319 0.68 4.84 10.56
C LEU A 319 -0.06 3.80 11.42
N PRO A 320 -1.40 3.73 11.36
CA PRO A 320 -2.13 2.64 12.00
C PRO A 320 -1.57 1.28 11.58
N ASP A 321 -1.58 0.33 12.51
CA ASP A 321 -1.17 -1.03 12.18
C ASP A 321 -2.13 -1.61 11.13
N GLY A 322 -1.61 -2.44 10.24
CA GLY A 322 -2.41 -3.18 9.26
C GLY A 322 -2.68 -4.60 9.71
N THR A 323 -3.79 -5.20 9.28
CA THR A 323 -4.07 -6.62 9.44
C THR A 323 -4.34 -7.26 8.08
N PHE A 324 -3.95 -8.53 7.96
CA PHE A 324 -4.39 -9.38 6.87
C PHE A 324 -4.86 -10.72 7.44
N GLU A 325 -6.14 -11.02 7.23
CA GLU A 325 -6.81 -12.20 7.75
C GLU A 325 -7.00 -13.24 6.65
N THR A 326 -6.77 -14.49 7.02
CA THR A 326 -7.22 -15.66 6.27
C THR A 326 -8.07 -16.54 7.16
N THR A 327 -8.97 -17.29 6.54
CA THR A 327 -9.83 -18.24 7.25
C THR A 327 -9.66 -19.63 6.65
N GLN A 328 -9.66 -20.64 7.50
CA GLN A 328 -9.58 -22.03 7.08
C GLN A 328 -10.48 -22.95 7.91
N ASP A 329 -10.98 -24.00 7.25
CA ASP A 329 -11.85 -24.99 7.86
C ASP A 329 -11.11 -25.89 8.86
N MET A 330 -11.68 -26.02 10.05
CA MET A 330 -11.20 -26.90 11.12
C MET A 330 -12.24 -27.95 11.46
N ASN A 331 -11.94 -29.21 11.11
CA ASN A 331 -12.75 -30.35 11.52
C ASN A 331 -12.31 -30.84 12.88
N VAL A 332 -13.25 -30.98 13.81
CA VAL A 332 -12.96 -31.44 15.17
C VAL A 332 -13.68 -32.74 15.45
N GLN A 333 -12.92 -33.79 15.71
CA GLN A 333 -13.46 -35.11 16.05
C GLN A 333 -13.37 -35.37 17.56
N GLU A 334 -14.33 -36.13 18.07
CA GLU A 334 -14.25 -36.70 19.42
C GLU A 334 -13.87 -38.17 19.34
N ILE A 335 -12.94 -38.61 20.19
CA ILE A 335 -12.57 -40.02 20.30
C ILE A 335 -13.22 -40.58 21.55
N GLN A 336 -14.16 -41.50 21.34
CA GLN A 336 -14.80 -42.24 22.43
C GLN A 336 -14.17 -43.64 22.50
N SER A 337 -13.59 -43.98 23.64
CA SER A 337 -13.10 -45.34 23.89
C SER A 337 -14.18 -46.16 24.58
N ILE A 338 -14.62 -47.24 23.93
CA ILE A 338 -15.47 -48.25 24.56
C ILE A 338 -14.55 -49.23 25.30
N ASN A 339 -14.55 -49.16 26.63
CA ASN A 339 -13.90 -50.19 27.44
C ASN A 339 -14.86 -51.38 27.54
N ARG A 340 -14.43 -52.55 27.07
CA ARG A 340 -15.21 -53.79 27.14
C ARG A 340 -14.80 -54.64 28.32
#